data_AF-A0A0J6ESC5-F1
#
_entry.id   AF-A0A0J6ESC5-F1
#
_cell.length_a   1.000
_cell.length_b   1.000
_cell.length_c   1.000
_cell.angle_alpha   90.00
_cell.angle_beta   90.00
_cell.angle_gamma   90.00
#
_symmetry.space_group_name_H-M   'P 1'
#
loop_
_entity.id
_entity.type
_entity.pdbx_description
1 polymer ?
#
loop_
_entity_poly.entity_id
_entity_poly.type
_entity_poly.pdbx_seq_one_letter_code
_entity_poly.pdbx_strand_id
1 'polypeptide(L)' 'MPQTYACFINGKFYGAGDLEYMNELFRDYVVTSEMYGKDDCTFRITTKEKAREIVTQSINDQYRRVFESLAKEDE' A
#
# COMPACT_ATOMS: atom_id res chain seq x y z
N MET A 1 -24.64 -0.75 1.82
CA MET A 1 -23.58 -0.18 2.69
C MET A 1 -22.60 0.56 1.79
N PRO A 2 -22.11 1.75 2.18
CA PRO A 2 -21.10 2.43 1.39
C PRO A 2 -19.82 1.59 1.34
N GLN A 3 -19.28 1.40 0.12
CA GLN A 3 -18.08 0.62 -0.12
C GLN A 3 -16.87 1.37 0.45
N THR A 4 -16.15 0.75 1.37
CA THR A 4 -14.87 1.29 1.88
C THR A 4 -13.71 0.76 1.05
N TYR A 5 -12.84 1.68 0.68
CA TYR A 5 -11.58 1.46 -0.03
C TYR A 5 -10.39 1.76 0.87
N ALA A 6 -9.24 1.18 0.54
CA ALA A 6 -7.95 1.47 1.12
C ALA A 6 -7.02 1.99 0.03
N CYS A 7 -6.30 3.07 0.33
CA CYS A 7 -5.29 3.68 -0.52
C CYS A 7 -3.89 3.31 0.00
N PHE A 8 -3.05 2.86 -0.91
CA PHE A 8 -1.63 2.62 -0.69
C PHE A 8 -0.84 3.51 -1.63
N ILE A 9 0.23 4.09 -1.11
CA ILE A 9 1.15 4.93 -1.84
C ILE A 9 2.54 4.33 -1.73
N ASN A 10 3.15 4.02 -2.87
CA ASN A 10 4.45 3.35 -2.94
C ASN A 10 4.53 2.09 -2.06
N GLY A 11 3.42 1.33 -2.04
CA GLY A 11 3.27 0.10 -1.25
C GLY A 11 2.94 0.30 0.24
N LYS A 12 2.93 1.53 0.75
CA LYS A 12 2.59 1.83 2.16
C LYS A 12 1.13 2.24 2.28
N PHE A 13 0.46 1.78 3.34
CA PHE A 13 -0.91 2.20 3.63
C PHE A 13 -0.94 3.71 3.93
N TYR A 14 -1.86 4.42 3.28
CA TYR A 14 -1.99 5.87 3.39
C TYR A 14 -3.31 6.27 4.05
N GLY A 15 -4.42 5.62 3.69
CA GLY A 15 -5.73 5.91 4.28
C GLY A 15 -6.83 4.97 3.79
N ALA A 16 -7.99 5.01 4.45
CA ALA A 16 -9.16 4.22 4.07
C ALA A 16 -10.47 4.98 4.31
N GLY A 17 -11.40 4.87 3.37
CA GLY A 17 -12.68 5.60 3.38
C GLY A 17 -13.50 5.30 2.13
N ASP A 18 -14.51 6.11 1.86
CA ASP A 18 -15.29 6.01 0.62
C ASP A 18 -14.53 6.56 -0.60
N LEU A 19 -15.17 6.54 -1.77
CA LEU A 19 -14.55 6.97 -3.01
C LEU A 19 -14.25 8.48 -3.05
N GLU A 20 -15.07 9.29 -2.37
CA GLU A 20 -14.87 10.75 -2.28
C GLU A 20 -13.62 11.04 -1.46
N TYR A 21 -13.47 10.37 -0.31
CA TYR A 21 -12.27 10.44 0.50
C TYR A 21 -11.01 9.93 -0.25
N MET A 22 -11.13 8.88 -1.09
CA MET A 22 -10.00 8.44 -1.92
C MET A 22 -9.53 9.54 -2.89
N ASN A 23 -10.47 10.33 -3.45
CA ASN A 23 -10.16 11.43 -4.35
C ASN A 23 -9.46 12.58 -3.61
N GLU A 24 -9.90 12.89 -2.39
CA GLU A 24 -9.23 13.86 -1.52
C GLU A 24 -7.80 13.43 -1.21
N LEU A 25 -7.57 12.18 -0.80
CA LEU A 25 -6.23 11.65 -0.51
C LEU A 25 -5.30 11.72 -1.73
N PHE A 26 -5.81 11.42 -2.92
CA PHE A 26 -5.03 11.53 -4.15
C PHE A 26 -4.63 12.98 -4.44
N ARG A 27 -5.59 13.91 -4.36
CA ARG A 27 -5.33 15.34 -4.58
C ARG A 27 -4.37 15.90 -3.55
N ASP A 28 -4.58 15.59 -2.28
CA ASP A 28 -3.72 16.01 -1.18
C ASP A 28 -2.29 15.55 -1.46
N TYR A 29 -2.06 14.25 -1.69
CA TYR A 29 -0.72 13.73 -1.94
C TYR A 29 0.02 14.39 -3.11
N VAL A 30 -0.69 14.61 -4.23
CA VAL A 30 -0.12 15.23 -5.43
C VAL A 30 0.21 16.71 -5.20
N VAL A 31 -0.60 17.41 -4.40
CA VAL A 31 -0.49 18.87 -4.22
C VAL A 31 0.41 19.24 -3.04
N THR A 32 0.35 18.51 -1.92
CA THR A 32 0.82 19.06 -0.63
C THR A 32 2.26 18.80 -0.29
N SER A 33 2.95 17.75 -0.74
CA SER A 33 4.42 17.64 -0.53
C SER A 33 5.13 16.45 -1.18
N GLU A 34 4.50 15.28 -1.31
CA GLU A 34 5.30 14.04 -1.45
C GLU A 34 5.72 13.69 -2.90
N MET A 35 5.10 14.29 -3.91
CA MET A 35 5.53 14.19 -5.32
C MET A 35 6.64 15.19 -5.68
N TYR A 36 6.86 16.22 -4.87
CA TYR A 36 7.84 17.25 -5.19
C TYR A 36 9.26 16.68 -5.07
N GLY A 37 9.96 16.54 -6.20
CA GLY A 37 11.29 15.96 -6.26
C GLY A 37 11.33 14.43 -6.32
N LYS A 38 10.21 13.77 -6.65
CA LYS A 38 10.19 12.34 -7.00
C LYS A 38 9.87 12.16 -8.49
N ASP A 39 10.54 11.22 -9.13
CA ASP A 39 10.36 10.91 -10.55
C ASP A 39 9.11 10.06 -10.82
N ASP A 40 8.69 9.25 -9.83
CA ASP A 40 7.53 8.37 -9.92
C ASP A 40 6.78 8.23 -8.59
N CYS A 41 5.48 7.89 -8.70
CA CYS A 41 4.65 7.48 -7.57
C CYS A 41 3.60 6.47 -8.02
N THR A 42 3.44 5.41 -7.22
CA THR A 42 2.41 4.39 -7.44
C THR A 42 1.28 4.55 -6.43
N PHE A 43 0.08 4.81 -6.94
CA PHE A 43 -1.16 4.75 -6.16
C PHE A 43 -1.87 3.42 -6.39
N ARG A 44 -2.29 2.76 -5.31
CA ARG A 44 -3.15 1.58 -5.36
C ARG A 44 -4.34 1.78 -4.44
N ILE A 45 -5.51 1.95 -5.04
CA ILE A 45 -6.80 1.98 -4.35
C ILE A 45 -7.50 0.64 -4.55
N THR A 46 -7.97 0.03 -3.47
CA THR A 46 -8.59 -1.30 -3.53
C THR A 46 -9.65 -1.47 -2.45
N THR A 47 -10.52 -2.47 -2.57
CA THR A 47 -11.52 -2.76 -1.53
C THR A 47 -10.84 -3.23 -0.25
N LYS A 48 -11.50 -3.06 0.91
CA LYS A 48 -10.96 -3.54 2.19
C LYS A 48 -10.58 -5.03 2.19
N GLU A 49 -11.37 -5.86 1.51
CA GLU A 49 -11.11 -7.31 1.43
C GLU A 49 -9.81 -7.58 0.68
N LYS A 50 -9.64 -6.96 -0.49
CA LYS A 50 -8.44 -7.12 -1.30
C LYS A 50 -7.22 -6.45 -0.67
N ALA A 51 -7.41 -5.38 0.10
CA ALA A 51 -6.37 -4.78 0.92
C ALA A 51 -5.84 -5.74 1.99
N ARG A 52 -6.73 -6.50 2.65
CA ARG A 52 -6.33 -7.55 3.62
C ARG A 52 -5.50 -8.64 2.95
N GLU A 53 -5.87 -9.08 1.75
CA GLU A 53 -5.09 -10.03 0.98
C GLU A 53 -3.70 -9.48 0.65
N ILE A 54 -3.62 -8.24 0.15
CA ILE A 54 -2.35 -7.58 -0.22
C ILE A 54 -1.45 -7.41 1.01
N VAL A 55 -1.99 -6.96 2.15
CA VAL A 55 -1.21 -6.80 3.38
C VAL A 55 -0.73 -8.15 3.90
N THR A 56 -1.59 -9.18 3.87
CA THR A 56 -1.21 -10.54 4.30
C THR A 56 -0.13 -11.12 3.39
N GLN A 57 -0.23 -10.92 2.07
CA GLN A 57 0.80 -11.32 1.10
C GLN A 57 2.09 -10.54 1.27
N SER A 58 2.02 -9.22 1.49
CA SER A 58 3.19 -8.35 1.66
C SER A 58 3.93 -8.62 2.98
N ILE A 59 3.19 -8.87 4.07
CA ILE A 59 3.75 -9.37 5.34
C ILE A 59 4.46 -10.71 5.08
N ASN A 60 3.81 -11.63 4.37
CA ASN A 60 4.43 -12.90 3.98
C ASN A 60 5.66 -12.71 3.10
N ASP A 61 5.72 -11.75 2.18
CA ASP A 61 6.91 -11.46 1.37
C ASP A 61 8.06 -10.90 2.23
N GLN A 62 7.73 -10.06 3.23
CA GLN A 62 8.71 -9.50 4.17
C GLN A 62 9.30 -10.59 5.06
N TYR A 63 8.49 -11.56 5.52
CA TYR A 63 8.96 -12.75 6.23
C TYR A 63 9.56 -13.81 5.30
N ARG A 64 9.16 -13.89 4.03
CA ARG A 64 9.73 -14.84 3.04
C ARG A 64 11.22 -14.58 2.86
N ARG A 65 11.64 -13.32 2.80
CA ARG A 65 13.07 -12.97 2.74
C ARG A 65 13.83 -13.43 3.99
N VAL A 66 13.19 -13.40 5.16
CA VAL A 66 13.77 -13.90 6.42
C VAL A 66 13.87 -15.44 6.40
N PHE A 67 12.85 -16.14 5.91
CA PHE A 67 12.89 -17.60 5.76
C PHE A 67 13.89 -18.05 4.68
N GLU A 68 14.00 -17.31 3.57
CA GLU A 68 15.00 -17.55 2.52
C GLU A 68 16.43 -17.25 2.98
N SER A 69 16.64 -16.27 3.87
CA SER A 69 17.95 -16.02 4.47
C SER A 69 18.33 -17.08 5.50
N LEU A 70 17.37 -17.55 6.31
CA LEU A 70 17.59 -18.63 7.27
C LEU A 70 17.89 -19.96 6.57
N ALA A 71 17.24 -20.23 5.42
CA ALA A 71 17.49 -21.43 4.62
C ALA A 71 18.87 -21.44 3.90
N LYS A 72 19.60 -20.32 3.88
CA LYS A 72 20.94 -20.20 3.29
C LYS A 72 22.07 -20.28 4.32
N GLU A 73 21.76 -20.26 5.61
CA GLU A 73 22.76 -20.43 6.68
C GLU A 73 23.01 -21.90 7.04
N ASP A 74 22.22 -22.83 6.47
CA ASP A 74 22.35 -24.28 6.65
C ASP A 74 23.13 -24.99 5.50
N GLU A 75 23.84 -24.25 4.64
CA GLU A 75 24.76 -24.77 3.59
C GLU A 75 26.21 -24.33 3.85
#